data_AF-A0A949EV62-F1
#
_entry.id   AF-A0A949EV62-F1
#
_cell.length_a   1.000
_cell.length_b   1.000
_cell.length_c   1.000
_cell.angle_alpha   90.00
_cell.angle_beta   90.00
_cell.angle_gamma   90.00
#
_symmetry.space_group_name_H-M   'P 1'
#
loop_
_entity.id
_entity.type
_entity.pdbx_description
1 polymer ?
#
loop_
_entity_poly.entity_id
_entity_poly.type
_entity_poly.pdbx_seq_one_letter_code
_entity_poly.pdbx_strand_id
1 'polypeptide(L)'
;IALQSGVEMVIEEKAIPIKDEVRAACEMLGLDPLHIACEGKLIAFVAGEDAHSVLEVMRDDPLGKDAAIIGEVISRNRPRVLLETFIGTRRIVFLPRGELLPRIC
;
A
#
# COMPACT_ATOMS: atom_id res chain seq x y z
N ILE A 1 -11.22 -2.93 1.94
CA ILE A 1 -10.96 -2.45 3.33
C ILE A 1 -11.57 -1.07 3.57
N ALA A 2 -11.01 0.05 3.07
CA ALA A 2 -11.56 1.40 3.30
C ALA A 2 -13.08 1.52 3.07
N LEU A 3 -13.56 1.01 1.93
CA LEU A 3 -15.00 0.99 1.59
C LEU A 3 -15.85 0.18 2.59
N GLN A 4 -15.43 -1.04 2.89
CA GLN A 4 -16.15 -1.95 3.79
C GLN A 4 -16.15 -1.48 5.24
N SER A 5 -15.08 -0.83 5.68
CA SER A 5 -14.94 -0.30 7.05
C SER A 5 -15.52 1.11 7.20
N GLY A 6 -15.87 1.80 6.10
CA GLY A 6 -16.41 3.16 6.15
C GLY A 6 -15.39 4.22 6.57
N VAL A 7 -14.10 4.01 6.28
CA VAL A 7 -12.99 4.85 6.80
C VAL A 7 -12.15 5.47 5.68
N GLU A 8 -11.57 6.63 6.00
CA GLU A 8 -10.56 7.28 5.18
C GLU A 8 -9.16 6.85 5.63
N MET A 9 -8.30 6.55 4.66
CA MET A 9 -6.91 6.16 4.89
C MET A 9 -5.98 7.10 4.13
N VAL A 10 -4.83 7.41 4.72
CA VAL A 10 -3.72 8.08 4.03
C VAL A 10 -2.55 7.10 4.01
N ILE A 11 -1.96 6.90 2.84
CA ILE A 11 -0.73 6.14 2.66
C ILE A 11 0.37 7.04 2.07
N GLU A 12 1.60 6.84 2.47
CA GLU A 12 2.75 7.63 2.05
C GLU A 12 3.53 6.89 0.96
N GLU A 13 3.64 7.48 -0.23
CA GLU A 13 4.29 6.87 -1.39
C GLU A 13 5.74 6.46 -1.11
N LYS A 14 6.48 7.30 -0.37
CA LYS A 14 7.87 7.05 0.03
C LYS A 14 8.03 5.89 1.03
N ALA A 15 6.97 5.52 1.75
CA ALA A 15 7.01 4.48 2.77
C ALA A 15 6.70 3.09 2.20
N ILE A 16 6.13 3.02 1.00
CA ILE A 16 5.76 1.76 0.36
C ILE A 16 7.03 1.09 -0.20
N PRO A 17 7.40 -0.10 0.30
CA PRO A 17 8.60 -0.80 -0.13
C PRO A 17 8.39 -1.35 -1.55
N ILE A 18 9.02 -0.70 -2.52
CA ILE A 18 9.02 -1.10 -3.93
C ILE A 18 10.48 -1.25 -4.35
N LYS A 19 10.85 -2.44 -4.82
CA LYS A 19 12.20 -2.71 -5.35
C LYS A 19 12.46 -1.86 -6.59
N ASP A 20 13.70 -1.41 -6.76
CA ASP A 20 14.08 -0.54 -7.88
C ASP A 20 13.83 -1.21 -9.23
N GLU A 21 14.05 -2.53 -9.35
CA GLU A 21 13.79 -3.28 -10.57
C GLU A 21 12.29 -3.33 -10.90
N VAL A 22 11.44 -3.41 -9.88
CA VAL A 22 9.97 -3.38 -10.04
C VAL A 22 9.52 -1.99 -10.45
N ARG A 23 10.09 -0.94 -9.86
CA ARG A 23 9.80 0.45 -10.24
C ARG A 23 10.16 0.71 -11.70
N ALA A 24 11.37 0.33 -12.10
CA ALA A 24 11.85 0.48 -13.47
C ALA A 24 10.97 -0.30 -14.46
N ALA A 25 10.61 -1.55 -14.15
CA ALA A 25 9.73 -2.35 -15.00
C ALA A 25 8.33 -1.72 -15.13
N CYS A 26 7.74 -1.23 -14.04
CA CYS A 26 6.44 -0.57 -14.07
C CYS A 26 6.48 0.72 -14.90
N GLU A 27 7.53 1.52 -14.76
CA GLU A 27 7.72 2.75 -15.55
C GLU A 27 7.82 2.45 -17.05
N MET A 28 8.64 1.46 -17.43
CA MET A 28 8.80 1.03 -18.83
C MET A 28 7.48 0.53 -19.45
N LEU A 29 6.63 -0.13 -18.65
CA LEU A 29 5.37 -0.71 -19.10
C LEU A 29 4.17 0.24 -18.97
N GLY A 30 4.36 1.44 -18.39
CA GLY A 30 3.27 2.38 -18.12
C GLY A 30 2.28 1.86 -17.07
N LEU A 31 2.75 1.07 -16.09
CA LEU A 31 1.96 0.48 -15.03
C LEU A 31 2.17 1.22 -13.71
N ASP A 32 1.12 1.28 -12.86
CA ASP A 32 1.25 1.72 -11.47
C ASP A 32 1.51 0.49 -10.59
N PRO A 33 2.62 0.41 -9.85
CA PRO A 33 2.94 -0.73 -8.98
C PRO A 33 1.86 -0.99 -7.91
N LEU A 34 1.08 0.02 -7.51
CA LEU A 34 -0.01 -0.13 -6.54
C LEU A 34 -1.20 -0.94 -7.08
N HIS A 35 -1.23 -1.22 -8.38
CA HIS A 35 -2.32 -1.95 -9.02
C HIS A 35 -1.90 -3.33 -9.55
N ILE A 36 -0.65 -3.74 -9.30
CA ILE A 36 -0.15 -5.06 -9.70
C ILE A 36 -0.38 -6.07 -8.57
N ALA A 37 -0.82 -7.28 -8.95
CA ALA A 37 -1.07 -8.37 -8.00
C ALA A 37 0.23 -8.78 -7.27
N CYS A 38 0.09 -9.13 -5.99
CA CYS A 38 1.17 -9.63 -5.14
C CYS A 38 0.81 -11.03 -4.61
N GLU A 39 1.69 -12.03 -4.80
CA GLU A 39 1.45 -13.43 -4.39
C GLU A 39 2.18 -13.86 -3.09
N GLY A 40 2.56 -12.91 -2.25
CA GLY A 40 3.34 -13.19 -1.03
C GLY A 40 3.50 -11.96 -0.17
N LYS A 41 2.43 -11.18 -0.06
CA LYS A 41 2.36 -9.94 0.70
C LYS A 41 1.05 -9.91 1.47
N LEU A 42 1.07 -9.22 2.59
CA LEU A 42 -0.11 -9.00 3.43
C LEU A 42 -0.20 -7.51 3.77
N ILE A 43 -1.43 -7.03 3.97
CA ILE A 43 -1.69 -5.72 4.55
C ILE A 43 -2.28 -5.94 5.93
N ALA A 44 -1.64 -5.39 6.96
CA ALA A 44 -2.11 -5.45 8.34
C ALA A 44 -2.63 -4.09 8.81
N PHE A 45 -3.73 -4.11 9.55
CA PHE A 45 -4.26 -2.96 10.27
C PHE A 45 -4.16 -3.26 11.76
N VAL A 46 -3.54 -2.37 12.51
CA VAL A 46 -3.22 -2.53 13.94
C VAL A 46 -3.58 -1.27 14.71
N ALA A 47 -3.69 -1.37 16.03
CA ALA A 47 -3.80 -0.19 16.87
C ALA A 47 -2.52 0.67 16.74
N GLY A 48 -2.67 1.99 16.80
CA GLY A 48 -1.56 2.91 16.53
C GLY A 48 -0.42 2.75 17.53
N GLU A 49 -0.77 2.49 18.78
CA GLU A 49 0.16 2.18 19.88
C GLU A 49 0.96 0.90 19.66
N ASP A 50 0.42 -0.07 18.93
CA ASP A 50 1.04 -1.38 18.70
C ASP A 50 1.84 -1.44 17.38
N ALA A 51 1.75 -0.40 16.54
CA ALA A 51 2.25 -0.43 15.16
C ALA A 51 3.75 -0.78 15.05
N HIS A 52 4.58 -0.21 15.92
CA HIS A 52 6.02 -0.46 15.92
C HIS A 52 6.36 -1.86 16.43
N SER A 53 5.71 -2.31 17.50
CA SER A 53 5.90 -3.66 18.06
C SER A 53 5.54 -4.74 17.06
N VAL A 54 4.42 -4.58 16.34
CA VAL A 54 4.02 -5.52 15.28
C VAL A 54 5.01 -5.47 14.11
N LEU A 55 5.46 -4.27 13.71
CA LEU A 55 6.44 -4.13 12.64
C LEU A 55 7.76 -4.83 12.96
N GLU A 56 8.25 -4.73 14.19
CA GLU A 56 9.46 -5.44 14.64
C GLU A 56 9.29 -6.96 14.50
N VAL A 57 8.18 -7.52 14.98
CA VAL A 57 7.88 -8.95 14.85
C VAL A 57 7.79 -9.39 13.39
N MET A 58 7.17 -8.58 12.53
CA MET A 58 7.10 -8.88 11.09
C MET A 58 8.48 -8.92 10.44
N ARG A 59 9.39 -8.02 10.83
CA ARG A 59 10.73 -7.92 10.25
C ARG A 59 11.68 -9.02 10.73
N ASP A 60 11.36 -9.69 11.84
CA ASP A 60 12.10 -10.87 12.32
C ASP A 60 11.86 -12.11 11.44
N ASP A 61 10.73 -12.15 10.71
CA ASP A 61 10.47 -13.18 9.72
C ASP A 61 11.20 -12.88 8.38
N PRO A 62 11.92 -13.85 7.79
CA PRO A 62 12.61 -13.66 6.50
C PRO A 62 11.72 -13.16 5.35
N LEU A 63 10.42 -13.50 5.35
CA LEU A 63 9.44 -13.07 4.36
C LEU A 63 8.91 -11.65 4.64
N GLY A 64 9.00 -11.19 5.89
CA GLY A 64 8.54 -9.89 6.36
C GLY A 64 9.65 -8.85 6.57
N LYS A 65 10.92 -9.17 6.25
CA LYS A 65 12.07 -8.27 6.40
C LYS A 65 11.87 -6.85 5.82
N ASP A 66 11.11 -6.73 4.74
CA ASP A 66 10.83 -5.48 4.04
C ASP A 66 9.50 -4.85 4.49
N ALA A 67 8.86 -5.35 5.55
CA ALA A 67 7.63 -4.78 6.08
C ALA A 67 7.84 -3.31 6.48
N ALA A 68 6.78 -2.52 6.32
CA ALA A 68 6.81 -1.10 6.63
C ALA A 68 5.42 -0.64 7.09
N ILE A 69 5.39 0.34 7.99
CA ILE A 69 4.20 1.15 8.22
C ILE A 69 4.10 2.11 7.02
N ILE A 70 3.04 1.98 6.23
CA ILE A 70 2.85 2.74 4.99
C ILE A 70 1.82 3.85 5.11
N GLY A 71 1.17 4.01 6.25
CA GLY A 71 0.08 4.96 6.41
C GLY A 71 -0.78 4.71 7.63
N GLU A 72 -1.92 5.40 7.67
CA GLU A 72 -2.83 5.43 8.81
C GLU A 72 -4.31 5.58 8.40
N VAL A 73 -5.20 5.21 9.31
CA VAL A 73 -6.64 5.46 9.21
C VAL A 73 -6.94 6.80 9.88
N ILE A 74 -7.39 7.79 9.11
CA ILE A 74 -7.47 9.18 9.59
C ILE A 74 -8.87 9.64 9.99
N SER A 75 -9.92 9.05 9.43
CA SER A 75 -11.29 9.50 9.70
C SER A 75 -12.33 8.43 9.39
N ARG A 76 -13.55 8.63 9.92
CA ARG A 76 -14.75 7.86 9.57
C ARG A 76 -15.65 8.68 8.66
N ASN A 77 -16.47 8.01 7.85
CA ASN A 77 -17.54 8.57 7.00
C ASN A 77 -17.11 9.17 5.63
N ARG A 78 -15.85 9.01 5.23
CA ARG A 78 -15.39 9.30 3.85
C ARG A 78 -14.56 8.13 3.32
N PRO A 79 -15.19 7.02 2.92
CA PRO A 79 -14.46 5.81 2.58
C PRO A 79 -13.62 5.98 1.32
N ARG A 80 -12.31 6.16 1.48
CA ARG A 80 -11.32 6.33 0.39
C ARG A 80 -9.89 6.13 0.88
N VAL A 81 -8.97 5.96 -0.05
CA VAL A 81 -7.53 5.92 0.20
C VAL A 81 -6.89 7.10 -0.52
N LEU A 82 -6.13 7.90 0.22
CA LEU A 82 -5.32 9.00 -0.29
C LEU A 82 -3.85 8.55 -0.31
N LEU A 83 -3.16 8.75 -1.42
CA LEU A 83 -1.70 8.62 -1.52
C LEU A 83 -1.08 9.99 -1.37
N GLU A 84 -0.26 10.18 -0.35
CA GLU A 84 0.64 11.31 -0.21
C GLU A 84 1.89 11.06 -1.04
N THR A 85 2.10 11.91 -2.04
CA THR A 85 3.20 11.79 -3.01
C THR A 85 4.52 12.25 -2.41
N PHE A 86 5.63 11.95 -3.10
CA PHE A 86 6.97 12.43 -2.70
C PHE A 86 7.10 13.94 -2.50
N ILE A 87 6.26 14.73 -3.15
CA ILE A 87 6.26 16.20 -3.06
C ILE A 87 5.19 16.74 -2.09
N GLY A 88 4.56 15.87 -1.30
CA GLY A 88 3.60 16.24 -0.25
C GLY A 88 2.18 16.55 -0.75
N THR A 89 1.88 16.31 -2.04
CA THR A 89 0.50 16.43 -2.55
C THR A 89 -0.26 15.13 -2.30
N ARG A 90 -1.60 15.19 -2.24
CA ARG A 90 -2.44 14.00 -2.04
C ARG A 90 -3.29 13.72 -3.27
N ARG A 91 -3.29 12.46 -3.74
CA ARG A 91 -4.20 11.97 -4.78
C ARG A 91 -5.06 10.82 -4.27
N ILE A 92 -6.23 10.63 -4.85
CA ILE A 92 -7.06 9.46 -4.56
C ILE A 92 -6.45 8.24 -5.26
N VAL A 93 -6.31 7.13 -4.53
CA VAL A 93 -6.00 5.82 -5.11
C VAL A 93 -7.33 5.21 -5.55
N PHE A 94 -7.56 5.21 -6.86
CA PHE A 94 -8.75 4.60 -7.45
C PHE A 94 -8.57 3.09 -7.57
N LEU A 95 -9.68 2.36 -7.56
CA LEU A 95 -9.65 0.96 -7.98
C LEU A 95 -9.29 0.92 -9.48
N PRO A 96 -8.42 -0.01 -9.91
CA PRO A 96 -8.11 -0.17 -11.32
C PRO A 96 -9.38 -0.51 -12.11
N ARG A 97 -9.48 0.01 -13.33
CA ARG A 97 -10.59 -0.28 -14.24
C ARG A 97 -10.24 -1.51 -15.08
N GLY A 98 -10.81 -2.66 -14.74
CA GLY A 98 -10.54 -3.93 -15.39
C GLY A 98 -9.20 -4.56 -14.96
N GLU A 99 -8.83 -5.67 -15.60
CA GLU A 99 -7.55 -6.34 -15.35
C GLU A 99 -6.42 -5.63 -16.11
N LEU A 100 -5.36 -5.24 -15.39
CA LEU A 100 -4.19 -4.60 -16.00
C LEU A 100 -3.31 -5.58 -16.78
N LEU A 101 -3.26 -6.83 -16.34
CA LEU A 101 -2.45 -7.88 -16.95
C LEU A 101 -3.32 -9.12 -17.15
N PRO A 102 -3.61 -9.53 -18.40
CA PRO A 102 -4.47 -10.68 -18.63
C PRO A 102 -3.78 -11.95 -18.15
N ARG A 103 -4.54 -12.82 -17.47
CA ARG A 103 -4.06 -14.09 -16.86
C ARG A 103 -3.00 -13.89 -15.77
N ILE A 104 -3.09 -12.80 -15.03
CA ILE A 104 -2.42 -12.68 -13.74
C ILE A 104 -3.36 -13.28 -12.69
N CYS A 105 -2.93 -14.39 -12.07
CA CYS A 105 -3.63 -15.13 -11.00
C CYS A 105 -5.04 -15.64 -11.35
#